data_AF-A0A9E4INU9-F1
#
_entry.id   AF-A0A9E4INU9-F1
#
_cell.length_a   1.000
_cell.length_b   1.000
_cell.length_c   1.000
_cell.angle_alpha   90.00
_cell.angle_beta   90.00
_cell.angle_gamma   90.00
#
_symmetry.space_group_name_H-M   'P 1'
#
loop_
_entity.id
_entity.type
_entity.pdbx_description
1 polymer ?
#
loop_
_entity_poly.entity_id
_entity_poly.type
_entity_poly.pdbx_seq_one_letter_code
_entity_poly.pdbx_strand_id
1 'polypeptide(L)'
;MIWVATGFDEPHLSAIRWLNNHTTDPYAFFAVRISVVRIGDSPLAPVFDVIERPNGWDRTVGEITRSGSLSPVGQFRRDFWAHFARVLPEAPGPRSGYAGSNVYHRVEPADLYISQYLAQHGVGVYLTGKNGRGDADVKKRIAQHTDGLTGVLGGGVEVSASGHSFLGTDSNDRNNRDKMAHWLEDQRAIYERVLLRGPAVQQ
;
A
#
# COMPACT_ATOMS: atom_id res chain seq x y z
N MET A 1 -11.62 -7.73 10.93
CA MET A 1 -12.36 -6.46 11.10
C MET A 1 -11.84 -5.73 12.33
N ILE A 2 -11.67 -4.41 12.24
CA ILE A 2 -11.14 -3.57 13.33
C ILE A 2 -12.19 -2.51 13.65
N TRP A 3 -12.68 -2.47 14.88
CA TRP A 3 -13.54 -1.40 15.37
C TRP A 3 -12.69 -0.42 16.17
N VAL A 4 -12.78 0.87 15.81
CA VAL A 4 -12.01 1.95 16.44
C VAL A 4 -12.96 2.93 17.08
N ALA A 5 -12.80 3.19 18.38
CA ALA A 5 -13.63 4.13 19.13
C ALA A 5 -12.83 4.79 20.27
N THR A 6 -13.32 5.91 20.81
CA THR A 6 -12.70 6.55 22.00
C THR A 6 -12.96 5.77 23.30
N GLY A 7 -13.96 4.88 23.29
CA GLY A 7 -14.29 3.97 24.39
C GLY A 7 -15.22 2.85 23.92
N PHE A 8 -15.31 1.78 24.70
CA PHE A 8 -16.22 0.66 24.48
C PHE A 8 -16.90 0.28 25.79
N ASP A 9 -18.23 0.21 25.78
CA ASP A 9 -18.98 -0.37 26.90
C ASP A 9 -18.95 -1.91 26.88
N GLU A 10 -19.21 -2.51 28.04
CA GLU A 10 -19.17 -3.97 28.24
C GLU A 10 -20.02 -4.77 27.23
N PRO A 11 -21.24 -4.34 26.84
CA PRO A 11 -22.01 -5.05 25.82
C PRO A 11 -21.31 -5.10 24.45
N HIS A 12 -20.60 -4.05 24.07
CA HIS A 12 -19.84 -4.02 22.81
C HIS A 12 -18.68 -5.00 22.86
N LEU A 13 -17.90 -4.98 23.95
CA LEU A 13 -16.79 -5.90 24.15
C LEU A 13 -17.27 -7.35 24.20
N SER A 14 -18.39 -7.61 24.89
CA SER A 14 -19.03 -8.92 24.96
C SER A 14 -19.48 -9.42 23.59
N ALA A 15 -20.07 -8.56 22.75
CA ALA A 15 -20.44 -8.93 21.38
C ALA A 15 -19.21 -9.26 20.52
N ILE A 16 -18.15 -8.46 20.59
CA ILE A 16 -16.89 -8.71 19.88
C ILE A 16 -16.24 -10.02 20.35
N ARG A 17 -16.24 -10.27 21.65
CA ARG A 17 -15.73 -11.51 22.24
C ARG A 17 -16.57 -12.70 21.81
N TRP A 18 -17.90 -12.57 21.78
CA TRP A 18 -18.80 -13.59 21.26
C TRP A 18 -18.47 -13.92 19.81
N LEU A 19 -18.26 -12.90 18.95
CA LEU A 19 -17.85 -13.09 17.56
C LEU A 19 -16.54 -13.87 17.49
N ASN A 20 -15.49 -13.44 18.19
CA ASN A 20 -14.20 -14.13 18.22
C ASN A 20 -14.29 -15.60 18.69
N ASN A 21 -15.27 -15.94 19.54
CA ASN A 21 -15.48 -17.30 20.03
C ASN A 21 -16.35 -18.17 19.09
N HIS A 22 -17.18 -17.55 18.24
CA HIS A 22 -18.17 -18.24 17.41
C HIS A 22 -17.93 -18.09 15.91
N THR A 23 -16.86 -17.41 15.50
CA THR A 23 -16.37 -17.38 14.12
C THR A 23 -15.04 -18.10 14.01
N THR A 24 -14.90 -18.95 13.00
CA THR A 24 -13.63 -19.61 12.67
C THR A 24 -12.77 -18.73 11.75
N ASP A 25 -11.52 -19.12 11.56
CA ASP A 25 -10.65 -18.52 10.53
C ASP A 25 -11.37 -18.46 9.16
N PRO A 26 -11.14 -17.39 8.37
CA PRO A 26 -10.13 -16.33 8.56
C PRO A 26 -10.65 -15.09 9.31
N TYR A 27 -11.79 -15.18 10.01
CA TYR A 27 -12.41 -14.00 10.62
C TYR A 27 -11.78 -13.67 11.99
N ALA A 28 -11.38 -12.41 12.15
CA ALA A 28 -10.81 -11.88 13.38
C ALA A 28 -11.42 -10.51 13.70
N PHE A 29 -11.83 -10.30 14.95
CA PHE A 29 -12.50 -9.07 15.40
C PHE A 29 -11.66 -8.40 16.49
N PHE A 30 -11.42 -7.10 16.32
CA PHE A 30 -10.62 -6.30 17.25
C PHE A 30 -11.40 -5.08 17.73
N ALA A 31 -11.35 -4.81 19.03
CA ALA A 31 -11.75 -3.54 19.62
C ALA A 31 -10.51 -2.71 19.90
N VAL A 32 -10.36 -1.56 19.25
CA VAL A 32 -9.21 -0.67 19.39
C VAL A 32 -9.67 0.67 19.93
N ARG A 33 -9.24 1.00 21.14
CA ARG A 33 -9.48 2.32 21.71
C ARG A 33 -8.45 3.31 21.17
N ILE A 34 -8.91 4.42 20.61
CA ILE A 34 -8.06 5.53 20.20
C ILE A 34 -8.05 6.61 21.27
N SER A 35 -6.86 7.06 21.67
CA SER A 35 -6.64 8.22 22.52
C SER A 35 -5.59 9.14 21.90
N VAL A 36 -5.45 10.36 22.42
CA VAL A 36 -4.47 11.33 21.92
C VAL A 36 -3.53 11.70 23.05
N VAL A 37 -2.23 11.67 22.77
CA VAL A 37 -1.19 12.11 23.71
C VAL A 37 -0.38 13.24 23.10
N ARG A 38 0.16 14.10 23.96
CA ARG A 38 1.14 15.13 23.60
C ARG A 38 2.34 14.97 24.52
N ILE A 39 3.54 14.83 23.94
CA ILE A 39 4.78 14.74 24.73
C ILE A 39 5.53 16.05 24.53
N GLY A 40 5.57 16.87 25.59
CA GLY A 40 6.15 18.22 25.54
C GLY A 40 5.48 19.08 24.48
N ASP A 41 6.28 19.70 23.60
CA ASP A 41 5.78 20.55 22.52
C ASP A 41 5.51 19.82 21.20
N SER A 42 5.48 18.49 21.18
CA SER A 42 5.18 17.72 19.97
C SER A 42 3.78 18.02 19.41
N PRO A 43 3.55 17.75 18.12
CA PRO A 43 2.21 17.55 17.60
C PRO A 43 1.46 16.47 18.37
N LEU A 44 0.13 16.56 18.39
CA LEU A 44 -0.73 15.53 18.96
C LEU A 44 -0.52 14.20 18.24
N ALA A 45 -0.27 13.13 19.01
CA ALA A 45 -0.04 11.79 18.50
C ALA A 45 -1.20 10.87 18.91
N PRO A 46 -1.78 10.10 17.97
CA PRO A 46 -2.77 9.08 18.31
C PRO A 46 -2.09 7.88 18.98
N VAL A 47 -2.75 7.33 20.00
CA VAL A 47 -2.40 6.08 20.68
C VAL A 47 -3.54 5.09 20.49
N PHE A 48 -3.20 3.86 20.13
CA PHE A 48 -4.15 2.78 19.86
C PHE A 48 -3.96 1.66 20.87
N ASP A 49 -4.96 1.44 21.73
CA ASP A 49 -4.98 0.35 22.70
C ASP A 49 -5.90 -0.76 22.20
N VAL A 50 -5.40 -1.99 22.09
CA VAL A 50 -6.24 -3.15 21.75
C VAL A 50 -6.93 -3.65 23.02
N ILE A 51 -8.25 -3.49 23.10
CA ILE A 51 -9.06 -3.86 24.27
C ILE A 51 -9.57 -5.30 24.15
N GLU A 52 -9.99 -5.72 22.95
CA GLU A 52 -10.44 -7.10 22.66
C GLU A 52 -9.85 -7.58 21.33
N ARG A 53 -9.55 -8.88 21.26
CA ARG A 53 -8.90 -9.55 20.12
C ARG A 53 -9.20 -11.04 20.13
N PRO A 54 -8.92 -11.78 19.03
CA PRO A 54 -9.13 -13.23 19.00
C PRO A 54 -8.29 -13.99 20.02
N ASN A 55 -8.83 -15.09 20.54
CA ASN A 55 -8.08 -15.98 21.42
C ASN A 55 -6.86 -16.56 20.70
N GLY A 56 -5.72 -16.61 21.39
CA GLY A 56 -4.49 -17.18 20.82
C GLY A 56 -3.76 -16.29 19.82
N TRP A 57 -4.24 -15.06 19.56
CA TRP A 57 -3.63 -14.13 18.61
C TRP A 57 -2.12 -13.91 18.84
N ASP A 58 -1.68 -13.70 20.08
CA ASP A 58 -0.26 -13.53 20.41
C ASP A 58 0.57 -14.76 20.07
N ARG A 59 -0.01 -15.95 20.27
CA ARG A 59 0.66 -17.21 19.95
C ARG A 59 0.81 -17.35 18.45
N THR A 60 -0.26 -17.09 17.68
CA THR A 60 -0.23 -17.13 16.21
C THR A 60 0.76 -16.13 15.65
N VAL A 61 0.76 -14.88 16.13
CA VAL A 61 1.74 -13.86 15.73
C VAL A 61 3.17 -14.28 16.09
N GLY A 62 3.36 -14.83 17.29
CA GLY A 62 4.64 -15.35 17.74
C GLY A 62 5.13 -16.54 16.91
N GLU A 63 4.25 -17.45 16.53
CA GLU A 63 4.55 -18.60 15.66
C GLU A 63 4.95 -18.14 14.25
N ILE A 64 4.20 -17.23 13.63
CA ILE A 64 4.55 -16.62 12.33
C ILE A 64 5.92 -15.92 12.38
N THR A 65 6.18 -15.19 13.47
CA THR A 65 7.44 -14.47 13.65
C THR A 65 8.62 -15.44 13.85
N ARG A 66 8.42 -16.54 14.58
CA ARG A 66 9.45 -17.56 14.85
C ARG A 66 9.70 -18.50 13.67
N SER A 67 8.67 -18.88 12.93
CA SER A 67 8.79 -19.79 11.78
C SER A 67 9.41 -19.11 10.57
N GLY A 68 9.43 -17.77 10.53
CA GLY A 68 9.80 -17.01 9.33
C GLY A 68 8.87 -17.27 8.14
N SER A 69 7.73 -17.95 8.37
CA SER A 69 6.81 -18.31 7.31
C SER A 69 5.92 -17.12 6.95
N LEU A 70 5.79 -16.83 5.65
CA LEU A 70 4.92 -15.77 5.19
C LEU A 70 3.45 -16.14 5.44
N SER A 71 2.64 -15.14 5.80
CA SER A 71 1.18 -15.28 5.77
C SER A 71 0.71 -15.60 4.34
N PRO A 72 -0.52 -16.11 4.13
CA PRO A 72 -1.04 -16.35 2.78
C PRO A 72 -0.93 -15.13 1.85
N VAL A 73 -1.20 -13.93 2.37
CA VAL A 73 -1.05 -12.67 1.63
C VAL A 73 0.42 -12.35 1.35
N GLY A 74 1.33 -12.61 2.29
CA GLY A 74 2.76 -12.46 2.07
C GLY A 74 3.28 -13.41 1.01
N GLN A 75 2.82 -14.67 1.03
CA GLN A 75 3.13 -15.68 0.03
C GLN A 75 2.63 -15.26 -1.36
N PHE A 76 1.39 -14.80 -1.44
CA PHE A 76 0.80 -14.25 -2.65
C PHE A 76 1.64 -13.12 -3.26
N ARG A 77 2.05 -12.15 -2.44
CA ARG A 77 2.90 -11.02 -2.87
C ARG A 77 4.28 -11.51 -3.34
N ARG A 78 4.90 -12.42 -2.58
CA ARG A 78 6.19 -13.02 -2.96
C ARG A 78 6.12 -13.69 -4.32
N ASP A 79 5.07 -14.48 -4.55
CA ASP A 79 4.91 -15.23 -5.79
C ASP A 79 4.67 -14.32 -6.99
N PHE A 80 3.94 -13.21 -6.80
CA PHE A 80 3.77 -12.20 -7.84
C PHE A 80 5.09 -11.50 -8.17
N TRP A 81 5.83 -11.00 -7.17
CA TRP A 81 7.08 -10.28 -7.42
C TRP A 81 8.19 -11.18 -7.98
N ALA A 82 8.25 -12.44 -7.55
CA ALA A 82 9.13 -13.43 -8.16
C ALA A 82 8.78 -13.69 -9.64
N HIS A 83 7.49 -13.71 -9.96
CA HIS A 83 7.03 -13.82 -11.34
C HIS A 83 7.38 -12.57 -12.16
N PHE A 84 7.15 -11.36 -11.63
CA PHE A 84 7.52 -10.08 -12.26
C PHE A 84 9.00 -10.07 -12.64
N ALA A 85 9.89 -10.37 -11.69
CA ALA A 85 11.35 -10.38 -11.92
C ALA A 85 11.77 -11.44 -12.96
N ARG A 86 11.03 -12.54 -13.08
CA ARG A 86 11.32 -13.60 -14.05
C ARG A 86 10.91 -13.20 -15.48
N VAL A 87 9.78 -12.51 -15.64
CA VAL A 87 9.26 -12.12 -16.98
C VAL A 87 9.83 -10.78 -17.47
N LEU A 88 10.31 -9.94 -16.55
CA LEU A 88 10.91 -8.64 -16.83
C LEU A 88 12.28 -8.50 -16.12
N PRO A 89 13.32 -9.22 -16.55
CA PRO A 89 14.62 -9.25 -15.86
C PRO A 89 15.35 -7.90 -15.86
N GLU A 90 15.09 -7.06 -16.86
CA GLU A 90 15.70 -5.73 -17.00
C GLU A 90 14.93 -4.63 -16.24
N ALA A 91 13.69 -4.91 -15.82
CA ALA A 91 12.89 -3.94 -15.08
C ALA A 91 13.43 -3.80 -13.64
N PRO A 92 13.44 -2.58 -13.06
CA PRO A 92 13.78 -2.42 -11.66
C PRO A 92 12.70 -3.09 -10.80
N GLY A 93 13.04 -4.26 -10.25
CA GLY A 93 12.17 -5.05 -9.39
C GLY A 93 12.66 -5.08 -7.94
N PRO A 94 11.83 -5.59 -7.01
CA PRO A 94 12.27 -5.78 -5.64
C PRO A 94 13.29 -6.92 -5.53
N ARG A 95 14.07 -6.92 -4.44
CA ARG A 95 15.01 -8.00 -4.12
C ARG A 95 14.33 -9.38 -4.07
N SER A 96 15.10 -10.45 -4.30
CA SER A 96 14.61 -11.82 -4.14
C SER A 96 13.97 -12.05 -2.77
N GLY A 97 12.86 -12.80 -2.76
CA GLY A 97 12.08 -13.10 -1.55
C GLY A 97 11.23 -11.93 -1.01
N TYR A 98 11.11 -10.82 -1.74
CA TYR A 98 10.30 -9.68 -1.32
C TYR A 98 8.80 -10.02 -1.27
N ALA A 99 8.15 -9.70 -0.14
CA ALA A 99 6.74 -10.02 0.13
C ALA A 99 5.90 -8.77 0.50
N GLY A 100 6.42 -7.57 0.25
CA GLY A 100 5.70 -6.33 0.50
C GLY A 100 4.65 -6.03 -0.59
N SER A 101 3.72 -5.13 -0.28
CA SER A 101 2.66 -4.73 -1.22
C SER A 101 3.09 -3.65 -2.22
N ASN A 102 4.18 -2.94 -1.96
CA ASN A 102 4.60 -1.77 -2.75
C ASN A 102 6.10 -1.85 -3.06
N VAL A 103 6.49 -1.60 -4.31
CA VAL A 103 7.88 -1.39 -4.70
C VAL A 103 8.06 0.07 -5.04
N TYR A 104 9.01 0.72 -4.37
CA TYR A 104 9.25 2.16 -4.46
C TYR A 104 10.50 2.45 -5.28
N HIS A 105 10.38 3.35 -6.25
CA HIS A 105 11.46 3.81 -7.11
C HIS A 105 11.66 5.30 -6.92
N ARG A 106 12.84 5.72 -6.48
CA ARG A 106 13.15 7.14 -6.25
C ARG A 106 13.52 7.82 -7.56
N VAL A 107 12.93 9.00 -7.81
CA VAL A 107 13.27 9.86 -8.94
C VAL A 107 13.86 11.16 -8.41
N GLU A 108 15.20 11.23 -8.37
CA GLU A 108 15.96 12.33 -7.76
C GLU A 108 15.59 13.72 -8.31
N PRO A 109 15.47 13.94 -9.65
CA PRO A 109 15.17 15.28 -10.17
C PRO A 109 13.84 15.86 -9.68
N ALA A 110 12.85 15.01 -9.40
CA ALA A 110 11.55 15.42 -8.87
C ALA A 110 11.48 15.39 -7.33
N ASP A 111 12.44 14.72 -6.67
CA ASP A 111 12.39 14.32 -5.25
C ASP A 111 11.06 13.62 -4.90
N LEU A 112 10.64 12.71 -5.77
CA LEU A 112 9.42 11.90 -5.63
C LEU A 112 9.75 10.41 -5.73
N TYR A 113 8.82 9.58 -5.27
CA TYR A 113 8.85 8.13 -5.45
C TYR A 113 7.70 7.70 -6.37
N ILE A 114 8.01 6.78 -7.27
CA ILE A 114 7.03 6.00 -8.02
C ILE A 114 6.78 4.71 -7.22
N SER A 115 5.54 4.50 -6.76
CA SER A 115 5.14 3.31 -6.03
C SER A 115 4.34 2.39 -6.92
N GLN A 116 4.90 1.25 -7.30
CA GLN A 116 4.16 0.13 -7.90
C GLN A 116 3.51 -0.70 -6.79
N TYR A 117 2.22 -0.94 -6.85
CA TYR A 117 1.52 -1.69 -5.80
C TYR A 117 0.70 -2.86 -6.32
N LEU A 118 0.57 -3.88 -5.46
CA LEU A 118 -0.23 -5.08 -5.67
C LEU A 118 -1.36 -5.13 -4.63
N ALA A 119 -2.60 -5.13 -5.12
CA ALA A 119 -3.83 -5.32 -4.34
C ALA A 119 -4.52 -6.64 -4.73
N GLN A 120 -5.63 -6.99 -4.07
CA GLN A 120 -6.40 -8.20 -4.42
C GLN A 120 -7.13 -8.07 -5.76
N HIS A 121 -7.58 -6.85 -6.09
CA HIS A 121 -8.39 -6.57 -7.27
C HIS A 121 -7.62 -5.81 -8.36
N GLY A 122 -6.29 -5.83 -8.31
CA GLY A 122 -5.48 -5.24 -9.37
C GLY A 122 -4.10 -4.79 -8.92
N VAL A 123 -3.45 -4.07 -9.83
CA VAL A 123 -2.15 -3.44 -9.64
C VAL A 123 -2.23 -1.97 -10.02
N GLY A 124 -1.37 -1.14 -9.45
CA GLY A 124 -1.35 0.28 -9.76
C GLY A 124 -0.01 0.94 -9.55
N VAL A 125 0.08 2.18 -10.01
CA VAL A 125 1.23 3.06 -9.85
C VAL A 125 0.75 4.40 -9.30
N TYR A 126 1.43 4.93 -8.29
CA TYR A 126 1.16 6.28 -7.78
C TYR A 126 2.43 6.99 -7.35
N LEU A 127 2.33 8.32 -7.22
CA LEU A 127 3.41 9.15 -6.72
C LEU A 127 3.30 9.40 -5.21
N THR A 128 4.43 9.36 -4.53
CA THR A 128 4.52 9.71 -3.11
C THR A 128 5.80 10.48 -2.81
N GLY A 129 5.83 11.18 -1.68
CA GLY A 129 7.00 11.87 -1.17
C GLY A 129 7.84 11.00 -0.24
N LYS A 130 8.97 11.54 0.22
CA LYS A 130 9.77 10.93 1.29
C LYS A 130 8.97 10.90 2.61
N ASN A 131 9.07 9.80 3.36
CA ASN A 131 8.49 9.69 4.70
C ASN A 131 8.86 10.88 5.59
N GLY A 132 7.87 11.45 6.29
CA GLY A 132 8.04 12.62 7.16
C GLY A 132 7.92 13.98 6.46
N ARG A 133 7.71 14.01 5.13
CA ARG A 133 7.42 15.24 4.39
C ARG A 133 5.90 15.52 4.42
N GLY A 134 5.52 16.79 4.56
CA GLY A 134 4.11 17.17 4.62
C GLY A 134 3.39 17.05 3.27
N ASP A 135 2.14 16.59 3.30
CA ASP A 135 1.30 16.32 2.11
C ASP A 135 1.22 17.49 1.13
N ALA A 136 1.23 18.73 1.63
CA ALA A 136 1.16 19.94 0.80
C ALA A 136 2.37 20.09 -0.13
N ASP A 137 3.58 19.76 0.35
CA ASP A 137 4.81 19.84 -0.47
C ASP A 137 4.82 18.74 -1.54
N VAL A 138 4.38 17.53 -1.16
CA VAL A 138 4.26 16.40 -2.10
C VAL A 138 3.28 16.74 -3.23
N LYS A 139 2.10 17.28 -2.90
CA LYS A 139 1.11 17.72 -3.88
C LYS A 139 1.66 18.80 -4.81
N LYS A 140 2.37 19.80 -4.26
CA LYS A 140 3.00 20.87 -5.06
C LYS A 140 3.98 20.31 -6.09
N ARG A 141 4.78 19.31 -5.72
CA ARG A 141 5.72 18.65 -6.64
C ARG A 141 5.01 17.83 -7.70
N ILE A 142 3.99 17.06 -7.33
CA ILE A 142 3.19 16.30 -8.30
C ILE A 142 2.53 17.26 -9.31
N ALA A 143 2.03 18.41 -8.84
CA ALA A 143 1.41 19.44 -9.68
C ALA A 143 2.35 19.98 -10.77
N GLN A 144 3.66 20.01 -10.54
CA GLN A 144 4.66 20.45 -11.52
C GLN A 144 4.77 19.53 -12.74
N HIS A 145 4.25 18.31 -12.64
CA HIS A 145 4.32 17.29 -13.68
C HIS A 145 2.95 16.85 -14.19
N THR A 146 1.85 17.44 -13.69
CA THR A 146 0.48 17.01 -14.02
C THR A 146 0.17 17.15 -15.50
N ASP A 147 0.64 18.18 -16.19
CA ASP A 147 0.40 18.37 -17.64
C ASP A 147 1.05 17.25 -18.47
N GLY A 148 2.29 16.87 -18.11
CA GLY A 148 3.01 15.77 -18.74
C GLY A 148 2.38 14.40 -18.46
N LEU A 149 1.89 14.17 -17.24
CA LEU A 149 1.20 12.92 -16.87
C LEU A 149 -0.16 12.82 -17.57
N THR A 150 -0.93 13.91 -17.59
CA THR A 150 -2.27 13.97 -18.23
C THR A 150 -2.17 13.77 -19.74
N GLY A 151 -1.17 14.35 -20.39
CA GLY A 151 -0.96 14.21 -21.83
C GLY A 151 -0.55 12.80 -22.26
N VAL A 152 0.20 12.07 -21.43
CA VAL A 152 0.69 10.72 -21.77
C VAL A 152 -0.31 9.62 -21.37
N LEU A 153 -1.13 9.85 -20.35
CA LEU A 153 -2.12 8.88 -19.85
C LEU A 153 -3.53 9.06 -20.48
N GLY A 154 -3.64 9.88 -21.52
CA GLY A 154 -4.90 10.38 -22.07
C GLY A 154 -6.01 9.33 -22.28
N GLY A 155 -7.20 9.66 -21.77
CA GLY A 155 -8.47 9.17 -22.32
C GLY A 155 -9.18 8.04 -21.58
N GLY A 156 -9.12 7.96 -20.25
CA GLY A 156 -9.99 7.04 -19.49
C GLY A 156 -9.49 6.60 -18.12
N VAL A 157 -8.26 6.95 -17.76
CA VAL A 157 -7.77 6.85 -16.39
C VAL A 157 -8.08 8.19 -15.71
N GLU A 158 -8.96 8.18 -14.70
CA GLU A 158 -9.00 9.29 -13.73
C GLU A 158 -7.66 9.32 -13.00
N VAL A 159 -6.68 10.01 -13.59
CA VAL A 159 -5.58 10.56 -12.81
C VAL A 159 -6.24 11.59 -11.93
N SER A 160 -6.65 11.22 -10.72
CA SER A 160 -7.03 12.22 -9.73
C SER A 160 -5.88 13.24 -9.63
N ALA A 161 -6.13 14.41 -9.06
CA ALA A 161 -5.10 15.45 -8.84
C ALA A 161 -3.82 14.97 -8.10
N SER A 162 -3.73 13.67 -7.74
CA SER A 162 -2.64 12.98 -7.06
C SER A 162 -1.78 12.02 -7.91
N GLY A 163 -2.01 11.83 -9.22
CA GLY A 163 -1.08 11.04 -10.05
C GLY A 163 -1.12 9.53 -9.82
N HIS A 164 -2.30 8.92 -9.92
CA HIS A 164 -2.54 7.49 -9.66
C HIS A 164 -3.11 6.79 -10.91
N SER A 165 -2.45 5.71 -11.36
CA SER A 165 -2.92 4.78 -12.41
C SER A 165 -3.25 3.42 -11.82
N PHE A 166 -4.30 2.75 -12.30
CA PHE A 166 -4.72 1.43 -11.81
C PHE A 166 -5.25 0.51 -12.91
N LEU A 167 -4.92 -0.77 -12.82
CA LEU A 167 -5.47 -1.85 -13.63
C LEU A 167 -6.31 -2.76 -12.74
N GLY A 168 -7.63 -2.66 -12.87
CA GLY A 168 -8.58 -3.56 -12.21
C GLY A 168 -8.57 -4.95 -12.84
N THR A 169 -8.16 -5.97 -12.08
CA THR A 169 -8.14 -7.37 -12.52
C THR A 169 -8.03 -8.30 -11.31
N ASP A 170 -8.61 -9.50 -11.38
CA ASP A 170 -8.44 -10.47 -10.29
C ASP A 170 -6.97 -10.88 -10.19
N SER A 171 -6.31 -10.42 -9.13
CA SER A 171 -4.89 -10.63 -8.93
C SER A 171 -4.59 -12.05 -8.43
N ASN A 172 -5.60 -12.78 -7.96
CA ASN A 172 -5.47 -14.18 -7.56
C ASN A 172 -5.44 -15.14 -8.75
N ASP A 173 -6.02 -14.76 -9.89
CA ASP A 173 -5.93 -15.54 -11.12
C ASP A 173 -4.52 -15.46 -11.72
N ARG A 174 -3.86 -16.62 -11.79
CA ARG A 174 -2.48 -16.73 -12.28
C ARG A 174 -2.35 -16.35 -13.75
N ASN A 175 -3.43 -16.46 -14.54
CA ASN A 175 -3.44 -16.10 -15.96
C ASN A 175 -3.28 -14.58 -16.17
N ASN A 176 -3.61 -13.77 -15.16
CA ASN A 176 -3.49 -12.31 -15.25
C ASN A 176 -2.08 -11.81 -14.92
N ARG A 177 -1.18 -12.66 -14.39
CA ARG A 177 0.12 -12.22 -13.84
C ARG A 177 1.04 -11.58 -14.88
N ASP A 178 1.14 -12.17 -16.07
CA ASP A 178 1.97 -11.62 -17.15
C ASP A 178 1.46 -10.22 -17.54
N LYS A 179 0.15 -10.09 -17.78
CA LYS A 179 -0.52 -8.83 -18.11
C LYS A 179 -0.27 -7.76 -17.04
N MET A 180 -0.44 -8.11 -15.77
CA MET A 180 -0.25 -7.20 -14.63
C MET A 180 1.20 -6.75 -14.50
N ALA A 181 2.16 -7.66 -14.68
CA ALA A 181 3.59 -7.35 -14.58
C ALA A 181 4.01 -6.37 -15.67
N HIS A 182 3.65 -6.63 -16.93
CA HIS A 182 3.96 -5.73 -18.04
C HIS A 182 3.30 -4.37 -17.87
N TRP A 183 2.01 -4.35 -17.51
CA TRP A 183 1.32 -3.10 -17.28
C TRP A 183 1.97 -2.26 -16.15
N LEU A 184 2.40 -2.90 -15.05
CA LEU A 184 3.09 -2.20 -13.96
C LEU A 184 4.40 -1.55 -14.42
N GLU A 185 5.18 -2.24 -15.23
CA GLU A 185 6.45 -1.70 -15.74
C GLU A 185 6.23 -0.60 -16.76
N ASP A 186 5.29 -0.79 -17.69
CA ASP A 186 4.94 0.23 -18.69
C ASP A 186 4.50 1.54 -18.02
N GLN A 187 3.64 1.45 -17.00
CA GLN A 187 3.21 2.62 -16.24
C GLN A 187 4.36 3.25 -15.46
N ARG A 188 5.20 2.45 -14.78
CA ARG A 188 6.36 2.98 -14.05
C ARG A 188 7.31 3.73 -14.99
N ALA A 189 7.61 3.17 -16.15
CA ALA A 189 8.48 3.76 -17.16
C ALA A 189 7.91 5.07 -17.73
N ILE A 190 6.58 5.16 -17.91
CA ILE A 190 5.89 6.40 -18.30
C ILE A 190 6.09 7.47 -17.22
N TYR A 191 5.80 7.14 -15.96
CA TYR A 191 5.91 8.06 -14.84
C TYR A 191 7.35 8.56 -14.67
N GLU A 192 8.32 7.65 -14.72
CA GLU A 192 9.74 7.98 -14.63
C GLU A 192 10.17 8.94 -15.76
N ARG A 193 9.78 8.65 -17.00
CA ARG A 193 10.09 9.52 -18.14
C ARG A 193 9.54 10.94 -17.96
N VAL A 194 8.31 11.06 -17.46
CA VAL A 194 7.68 12.38 -17.21
C VAL A 194 8.39 13.12 -16.08
N LEU A 195 8.71 12.43 -14.97
CA LEU A 195 9.40 13.04 -13.84
C LEU A 195 10.85 13.45 -14.17
N LEU A 196 11.56 12.69 -15.02
CA LEU A 196 12.92 13.01 -15.44
C LEU A 196 13.00 14.21 -16.39
N ARG A 197 11.95 14.51 -17.16
CA ARG A 197 11.90 15.66 -18.08
C ARG A 197 11.84 17.01 -17.38
N GLY A 198 11.52 17.05 -16.08
CA GLY A 198 11.30 18.30 -15.34
C GLY A 198 9.93 18.93 -15.64
N PRO A 199 9.55 20.00 -14.92
CA PRO A 199 8.31 20.73 -15.19
C PRO A 199 8.31 21.30 -16.61
N ALA A 200 7.15 21.28 -17.28
CA ALA A 200 6.98 22.00 -18.53
C ALA A 200 7.19 23.50 -18.24
N VAL A 201 8.24 24.08 -18.82
CA VAL A 201 8.44 25.53 -18.80
C VAL A 201 7.29 26.13 -19.61
N GLN A 202 6.32 26.74 -18.93
CA GLN A 202 5.31 27.57 -19.59
C GLN A 202 6.06 28.74 -20.26
N GLN A 203 6.06 28.76 -21.60
CA GLN A 203 6.44 29.95 -22.39
C GLN A 203 5.28 30.93 -22.43
#